data_AF-A0A942F4D2-F1
#
_entry.id   AF-A0A942F4D2-F1
#
_cell.length_a   1.000
_cell.length_b   1.000
_cell.length_c   1.000
_cell.angle_alpha   90.00
_cell.angle_beta   90.00
_cell.angle_gamma   90.00
#
_symmetry.space_group_name_H-M   'P 1'
#
loop_
_entity.id
_entity.type
_entity.pdbx_description
1 polymer ?
#
loop_
_entity_poly.entity_id
_entity_poly.type
_entity_poly.pdbx_seq_one_letter_code
_entity_poly.pdbx_strand_id
1 'polypeptide(L)'
;MIIIVLCSCSQQNEKTYAPQKTTPLDSGNISYGLETDENLKNKTTDNEFNDWNKYQDSLRNEILKSKENKILKESFLQEMYLRNVATISNDSLTLDIPFNLHRPDCGAPDGYSTDISFGFKLGDKLIFPKNLQINEHEHGLANKELNISGNFQLKEETKNHVIYYSNKHKRTLVLFRSYKENGTTAFYFTGVEDYTINGQNLYTITKEYNDEDKNSIYPFRSWVLTTNDYEIFLQ
;
A
#
# COMPACT_ATOMS: atom_id res chain seq x y z
N MET A 1 10.47 31.99 -22.97
CA MET A 1 10.25 30.73 -23.71
C MET A 1 10.38 29.61 -22.70
N ILE A 2 9.26 29.10 -22.19
CA ILE A 2 9.21 28.11 -21.11
C ILE A 2 9.15 26.73 -21.76
N ILE A 3 10.14 25.89 -21.49
CA ILE A 3 10.14 24.48 -21.89
C ILE A 3 9.31 23.74 -20.84
N ILE A 4 8.14 23.26 -21.25
CA ILE A 4 7.28 22.40 -20.44
C ILE A 4 7.75 20.97 -20.65
N VAL A 5 8.35 20.35 -19.63
CA VAL A 5 8.61 18.91 -19.60
C VAL A 5 7.37 18.23 -19.02
N LEU A 6 6.56 17.64 -19.90
CA LEU A 6 5.43 16.80 -19.52
C LEU A 6 5.96 15.38 -19.25
N CYS A 7 6.19 15.02 -17.98
CA CYS A 7 6.30 13.62 -17.60
C CYS A 7 4.89 13.02 -17.51
N SER A 8 4.38 12.57 -18.65
CA SER A 8 3.19 11.72 -18.72
C SER A 8 3.66 10.27 -18.82
N CYS A 9 3.50 9.48 -17.76
CA CYS A 9 3.68 8.02 -17.82
C CYS A 9 2.52 7.38 -18.59
N SER A 10 2.50 7.56 -19.92
CA SER A 10 1.68 6.76 -20.82
C SER A 10 2.44 5.48 -21.17
N GLN A 11 1.86 4.32 -20.87
CA GLN A 11 2.27 3.04 -21.46
C GLN A 11 2.27 3.17 -22.99
N GLN A 12 3.44 3.05 -23.63
CA GLN A 12 3.57 2.99 -25.07
C GLN A 12 4.11 1.61 -25.49
N ASN A 13 3.33 0.98 -26.37
CA ASN A 13 3.64 -0.24 -27.10
C ASN A 13 4.83 -0.04 -28.06
N GLU A 14 5.54 -1.15 -28.30
CA GLU A 14 6.72 -1.40 -29.15
C GLU A 14 6.93 -0.49 -30.38
N LYS A 15 8.20 -0.08 -30.59
CA LYS A 15 8.88 -0.19 -31.90
C LYS A 15 10.40 -0.44 -31.74
N THR A 16 10.85 -1.52 -32.37
CA THR A 16 12.25 -1.93 -32.58
C THR A 16 13.08 -0.88 -33.30
N TYR A 17 14.27 -0.55 -32.78
CA TYR A 17 15.35 0.08 -33.56
C TYR A 17 16.73 -0.49 -33.15
N ALA A 18 17.53 -0.77 -34.18
CA ALA A 18 18.86 -1.37 -34.11
C ALA A 18 19.92 -0.46 -33.45
N PRO A 19 20.97 -1.02 -32.81
CA PRO A 19 21.98 -0.24 -32.13
C PRO A 19 23.02 0.35 -33.11
N GLN A 20 23.17 1.68 -33.08
CA GLN A 20 24.33 2.37 -33.64
C GLN A 20 25.41 2.58 -32.56
N LYS A 21 26.64 2.22 -32.93
CA LYS A 21 27.90 2.41 -32.18
C LYS A 21 28.24 3.89 -31.98
N THR A 22 28.72 4.25 -30.79
CA THR A 22 29.67 5.36 -30.58
C THR A 22 30.68 5.02 -29.48
N THR A 23 31.88 5.58 -29.66
CA THR A 23 33.20 5.27 -29.08
C THR A 23 33.44 6.05 -27.77
N PRO A 24 34.36 5.63 -26.86
CA PRO A 24 34.40 6.09 -25.47
C PRO A 24 35.16 7.42 -25.29
N LEU A 25 34.73 8.22 -24.31
CA LEU A 25 35.40 9.45 -23.89
C LEU A 25 35.85 9.35 -22.43
N ASP A 26 37.17 9.29 -22.29
CA ASP A 26 38.07 9.73 -21.21
C ASP A 26 37.50 10.06 -19.83
N SER A 27 37.86 9.26 -18.83
CA SER A 27 37.65 9.54 -17.40
C SER A 27 38.93 10.10 -16.78
N GLY A 28 39.00 11.43 -16.66
CA GLY A 28 40.01 12.15 -15.88
C GLY A 28 39.43 12.73 -14.58
N ASN A 29 39.97 12.27 -13.45
CA ASN A 29 39.97 12.84 -12.09
C ASN A 29 38.63 12.98 -11.33
N ILE A 30 38.55 12.42 -10.12
CA ILE A 30 38.78 13.12 -8.85
C ILE A 30 38.58 12.08 -7.71
N SER A 31 39.64 11.85 -6.94
CA SER A 31 39.58 11.11 -5.67
C SER A 31 39.01 12.03 -4.60
N TYR A 32 37.80 11.74 -4.12
CA TYR A 32 37.34 12.22 -2.82
C TYR A 32 37.51 11.06 -1.84
N GLY A 33 38.48 11.21 -0.94
CA GLY A 33 38.68 10.29 0.17
C GLY A 33 37.42 10.22 1.02
N LEU A 34 36.84 9.02 1.10
CA LEU A 34 35.94 8.63 2.17
C LEU A 34 36.79 8.53 3.44
N GLU A 35 36.85 9.60 4.23
CA GLU A 35 37.09 9.47 5.66
C GLU A 35 35.88 8.74 6.24
N THR A 36 36.02 7.42 6.40
CA THR A 36 35.12 6.61 7.18
C THR A 36 35.30 6.96 8.65
N ASP A 37 34.37 7.73 9.19
CA ASP A 37 34.23 7.90 10.63
C ASP A 37 33.72 6.57 11.22
N GLU A 38 34.65 5.68 11.53
CA GLU A 38 34.44 4.43 12.25
C GLU A 38 34.09 4.74 13.72
N ASN A 39 32.86 5.20 14.02
CA ASN A 39 32.28 5.05 15.37
C ASN A 39 30.79 5.43 15.40
N LEU A 40 29.92 4.57 14.87
CA LEU A 40 28.57 4.42 15.42
C LEU A 40 28.04 3.01 15.18
N LYS A 41 28.64 2.01 15.85
CA LYS A 41 28.02 0.68 16.00
C LYS A 41 26.92 0.77 17.07
N ASN A 42 25.80 1.42 16.76
CA ASN A 42 24.56 1.19 17.50
C ASN A 42 23.93 -0.10 16.98
N LYS A 43 24.53 -1.25 17.36
CA LYS A 43 23.91 -2.55 17.15
C LYS A 43 22.84 -2.69 18.23
N THR A 44 21.61 -2.30 17.90
CA THR A 44 20.42 -2.54 18.72
C THR A 44 20.46 -3.99 19.18
N THR A 45 20.45 -4.21 20.49
CA THR A 45 20.55 -5.55 21.06
C THR A 45 19.21 -6.27 20.87
N ASP A 46 19.23 -7.61 20.76
CA ASP A 46 17.99 -8.41 20.66
C ASP A 46 17.02 -8.14 21.83
N ASN A 47 17.56 -7.74 22.99
CA ASN A 47 16.78 -7.34 24.16
C ASN A 47 16.05 -6.00 23.93
N GLU A 48 16.71 -4.99 23.38
CA GLU A 48 16.09 -3.70 23.04
C GLU A 48 14.99 -3.86 22.00
N PHE A 49 15.21 -4.69 20.97
CA PHE A 49 14.19 -4.98 19.97
C PHE A 49 12.96 -5.68 20.57
N ASN A 50 13.18 -6.64 21.48
CA ASN A 50 12.09 -7.31 22.19
C ASN A 50 11.30 -6.36 23.10
N ASP A 51 11.99 -5.46 23.79
CA ASP A 51 11.33 -4.49 24.68
C ASP A 51 10.55 -3.45 23.88
N TRP A 52 11.06 -3.01 22.73
CA TRP A 52 10.31 -2.17 21.78
C TRP A 52 9.05 -2.87 21.27
N ASN A 53 9.13 -4.14 20.86
CA ASN A 53 7.93 -4.88 20.41
C ASN A 53 6.88 -5.02 21.51
N LYS A 54 7.29 -5.31 22.75
CA LYS A 54 6.36 -5.37 23.90
C LYS A 54 5.70 -4.02 24.16
N TYR A 55 6.46 -2.93 24.03
CA TYR A 55 5.94 -1.59 24.17
C TYR A 55 4.89 -1.29 23.09
N GLN A 56 5.18 -1.60 21.83
CA GLN A 56 4.23 -1.44 20.72
C GLN A 56 2.97 -2.30 20.89
N ASP A 57 3.09 -3.54 21.35
CA ASP A 57 1.93 -4.39 21.69
C ASP A 57 1.10 -3.80 22.83
N SER A 58 1.74 -3.18 23.82
CA SER A 58 1.05 -2.47 24.91
C SER A 58 0.26 -1.28 24.39
N LEU A 59 0.87 -0.43 23.55
CA LEU A 59 0.21 0.72 22.92
C LEU A 59 -0.99 0.27 22.07
N ARG A 60 -0.78 -0.73 21.21
CA ARG A 60 -1.84 -1.33 20.39
C ARG A 60 -3.05 -1.72 21.24
N ASN A 61 -2.82 -2.36 22.39
CA ASN A 61 -3.89 -2.76 23.28
C ASN A 61 -4.59 -1.57 23.95
N GLU A 62 -3.86 -0.54 24.37
CA GLU A 62 -4.45 0.68 24.94
C GLU A 62 -5.30 1.44 23.91
N ILE A 63 -4.82 1.59 22.68
CA ILE A 63 -5.60 2.20 21.59
C ILE A 63 -6.84 1.37 21.29
N LEU A 64 -6.72 0.05 21.22
CA LEU A 64 -7.87 -0.82 20.98
C LEU A 64 -8.91 -0.70 22.12
N LYS A 65 -8.47 -0.53 23.38
CA LYS A 65 -9.37 -0.31 24.52
C LYS A 65 -10.14 1.00 24.38
N SER A 66 -9.51 2.08 23.91
CA SER A 66 -10.15 3.39 23.73
C SER A 66 -11.21 3.41 22.63
N LYS A 67 -11.15 2.47 21.67
CA LYS A 67 -12.18 2.33 20.63
C LYS A 67 -13.54 1.89 21.21
N GLU A 68 -14.62 2.49 20.70
CA GLU A 68 -15.98 2.25 21.19
C GLU A 68 -16.69 1.07 20.49
N ASN A 69 -16.50 0.93 19.17
CA ASN A 69 -17.29 -0.02 18.38
C ASN A 69 -16.79 -1.46 18.60
N LYS A 70 -17.55 -2.25 19.37
CA LYS A 70 -17.23 -3.65 19.69
C LYS A 70 -17.12 -4.55 18.47
N ILE A 71 -18.00 -4.36 17.48
CA ILE A 71 -18.01 -5.17 16.26
C ILE A 71 -16.66 -5.02 15.54
N LEU A 72 -16.21 -3.80 15.28
CA LEU A 72 -14.94 -3.57 14.62
C LEU A 72 -13.75 -4.07 15.44
N LYS A 73 -13.77 -3.87 16.77
CA LYS A 73 -12.74 -4.38 17.69
C LYS A 73 -12.57 -5.90 17.64
N GLU A 74 -13.61 -6.65 17.32
CA GLU A 74 -13.57 -8.12 17.31
C GLU A 74 -13.57 -8.70 15.88
N SER A 75 -13.71 -7.83 14.87
CA SER A 75 -13.87 -8.22 13.48
C SER A 75 -12.57 -8.42 12.71
N PHE A 76 -12.74 -8.77 11.43
CA PHE A 76 -11.71 -8.78 10.40
C PHE A 76 -11.00 -7.41 10.25
N LEU A 77 -11.68 -6.30 10.52
CA LEU A 77 -11.16 -4.94 10.32
C LEU A 77 -10.54 -4.31 11.58
N GLN A 78 -10.27 -5.11 12.63
CA GLN A 78 -9.73 -4.63 13.91
C GLN A 78 -8.50 -3.73 13.72
N GLU A 79 -7.54 -4.17 12.92
CA GLU A 79 -6.29 -3.44 12.71
C GLU A 79 -6.51 -2.11 11.95
N MET A 80 -7.36 -2.11 10.93
CA MET A 80 -7.74 -0.89 10.21
C MET A 80 -8.51 0.08 11.11
N TYR A 81 -9.34 -0.42 12.02
CA TYR A 81 -10.08 0.41 12.97
C TYR A 81 -9.15 1.04 14.00
N LEU A 82 -8.21 0.27 14.50
CA LEU A 82 -7.17 0.73 15.42
C LEU A 82 -6.39 1.91 14.80
N ARG A 83 -6.03 1.77 13.52
CA ARG A 83 -5.24 2.73 12.75
C ARG A 83 -6.03 3.89 12.13
N ASN A 84 -7.30 4.07 12.55
CA ASN A 84 -8.21 5.12 12.04
C ASN A 84 -8.50 5.05 10.52
N VAL A 85 -8.19 3.93 9.87
CA VAL A 85 -8.49 3.69 8.45
C VAL A 85 -9.93 3.22 8.27
N ALA A 86 -10.42 2.37 9.17
CA ALA A 86 -11.83 2.04 9.26
C ALA A 86 -12.48 2.93 10.32
N THR A 87 -13.58 3.59 9.99
CA THR A 87 -14.34 4.44 10.92
C THR A 87 -15.83 4.14 10.81
N ILE A 88 -16.60 4.54 11.82
CA ILE A 88 -18.05 4.36 11.82
C ILE A 88 -18.77 5.66 12.17
N SER A 89 -19.81 5.98 11.41
CA SER A 89 -20.72 7.09 11.66
C SER A 89 -22.13 6.67 11.24
N ASN A 90 -23.13 6.83 12.13
CA ASN A 90 -24.53 6.49 11.87
C ASN A 90 -24.70 5.11 11.22
N ASP A 91 -24.13 4.07 11.85
CA ASP A 91 -24.12 2.67 11.38
C ASP A 91 -23.47 2.44 10.01
N SER A 92 -22.80 3.44 9.45
CA SER A 92 -22.08 3.34 8.19
C SER A 92 -20.60 3.21 8.48
N LEU A 93 -20.03 2.08 8.06
CA LEU A 93 -18.61 1.83 8.07
C LEU A 93 -18.00 2.48 6.83
N THR A 94 -16.96 3.27 7.04
CA THR A 94 -16.14 3.89 5.99
C THR A 94 -14.72 3.40 6.15
N LEU A 95 -14.10 3.01 5.05
CA LEU A 95 -12.68 2.72 4.95
C LEU A 95 -12.06 3.75 4.04
N ASP A 96 -10.98 4.36 4.49
CA ASP A 96 -10.18 5.30 3.72
C ASP A 96 -8.71 4.91 3.82
N ILE A 97 -8.21 4.26 2.77
CA ILE A 97 -6.90 3.60 2.77
C ILE A 97 -5.94 4.40 1.88
N PRO A 98 -4.95 5.10 2.44
CA PRO A 98 -3.97 5.83 1.64
C PRO A 98 -2.93 4.84 1.08
N PHE A 99 -2.84 4.72 -0.24
CA PHE A 99 -1.81 3.96 -0.94
C PHE A 99 -0.81 4.91 -1.60
N ASN A 100 0.42 4.43 -1.76
CA ASN A 100 1.35 5.01 -2.73
C ASN A 100 1.32 4.15 -3.99
N LEU A 101 0.65 4.60 -5.05
CA LEU A 101 0.57 3.87 -6.33
C LEU A 101 1.76 4.13 -7.27
N HIS A 102 2.84 4.70 -6.74
CA HIS A 102 4.11 4.82 -7.44
C HIS A 102 4.97 3.59 -7.21
N ARG A 103 5.50 3.01 -8.30
CA ARG A 103 6.54 1.99 -8.19
C ARG A 103 7.83 2.64 -7.63
N PRO A 104 8.67 1.88 -6.92
CA PRO A 104 10.01 2.32 -6.53
C PRO A 104 10.75 2.91 -7.73
N ASP A 105 11.44 4.03 -7.50
CA ASP A 105 12.32 4.69 -8.50
C ASP A 105 11.63 5.12 -9.81
N CYS A 106 10.32 5.37 -9.80
CA CYS A 106 9.63 5.85 -11.00
C CYS A 106 9.88 7.34 -11.32
N GLY A 107 10.79 8.00 -10.61
CA GLY A 107 11.12 9.43 -10.77
C GLY A 107 9.98 10.40 -10.41
N ALA A 108 8.89 9.89 -9.82
CA ALA A 108 7.82 10.72 -9.29
C ALA A 108 8.33 11.49 -8.06
N PRO A 109 8.10 12.81 -7.96
CA PRO A 109 8.44 13.58 -6.77
C PRO A 109 7.87 12.93 -5.51
N ASP A 110 8.65 12.88 -4.43
CA ASP A 110 8.13 12.48 -3.11
C ASP A 110 6.99 13.44 -2.74
N GLY A 111 5.75 12.94 -2.70
CA GLY A 111 4.58 13.79 -2.37
C GLY A 111 3.26 13.46 -3.05
N TYR A 112 3.09 12.23 -3.53
CA TYR A 112 1.81 11.74 -4.07
C TYR A 112 1.22 10.67 -3.15
N SER A 113 -0.10 10.68 -3.03
CA SER A 113 -0.88 9.62 -2.38
C SER A 113 -2.11 9.33 -3.24
N THR A 114 -2.55 8.09 -3.22
CA THR A 114 -3.84 7.69 -3.77
C THR A 114 -4.69 7.10 -2.66
N ASP A 115 -5.75 7.80 -2.32
CA ASP A 115 -6.69 7.35 -1.30
C ASP A 115 -7.74 6.46 -1.94
N ILE A 116 -7.89 5.26 -1.39
CA ILE A 116 -8.90 4.28 -1.78
C ILE A 116 -9.99 4.28 -0.72
N SER A 117 -11.13 4.88 -1.04
CA SER A 117 -12.25 5.04 -0.12
C SER A 117 -13.46 4.21 -0.53
N PHE A 118 -14.10 3.58 0.45
CA PHE A 118 -15.34 2.84 0.28
C PHE A 118 -16.10 2.71 1.59
N GLY A 119 -17.39 2.39 1.51
CA GLY A 119 -18.19 2.21 2.71
C GLY A 119 -19.41 1.33 2.48
N PHE A 120 -19.93 0.81 3.57
CA PHE A 120 -21.14 -0.01 3.60
C PHE A 120 -21.77 0.01 4.99
N LYS A 121 -23.03 -0.39 5.09
CA LYS A 121 -23.73 -0.44 6.38
C LYS A 121 -23.16 -1.53 7.27
N LEU A 122 -22.86 -1.18 8.51
CA LEU A 122 -22.52 -2.13 9.57
C LEU A 122 -23.81 -2.53 10.29
N GLY A 123 -24.14 -3.82 10.26
CA GLY A 123 -25.20 -4.39 11.11
C GLY A 123 -24.62 -4.92 12.43
N ASP A 124 -25.32 -5.86 13.07
CA ASP A 124 -24.86 -6.52 14.30
C ASP A 124 -23.58 -7.37 14.13
N LYS A 125 -23.18 -7.62 12.89
CA LYS A 125 -21.95 -8.31 12.52
C LYS A 125 -21.36 -7.70 11.25
N LEU A 126 -20.04 -7.82 11.11
CA LEU A 126 -19.36 -7.45 9.88
C LEU A 126 -19.71 -8.45 8.78
N ILE A 127 -20.26 -7.95 7.67
CA ILE A 127 -20.52 -8.72 6.45
C ILE A 127 -20.00 -7.92 5.27
N PHE A 128 -19.06 -8.50 4.52
CA PHE A 128 -18.55 -7.87 3.31
C PHE A 128 -19.63 -7.91 2.20
N PRO A 129 -19.95 -6.78 1.57
CA PRO A 129 -20.96 -6.75 0.52
C PRO A 129 -20.44 -7.40 -0.77
N LYS A 130 -21.32 -8.06 -1.54
CA LYS A 130 -20.95 -8.68 -2.82
C LYS A 130 -20.45 -7.68 -3.87
N ASN A 131 -20.95 -6.44 -3.79
CA ASN A 131 -20.56 -5.33 -4.64
C ASN A 131 -20.19 -4.16 -3.75
N LEU A 132 -19.10 -3.49 -4.09
CA LEU A 132 -18.55 -2.39 -3.33
C LEU A 132 -18.25 -1.25 -4.28
N GLN A 133 -18.82 -0.08 -4.02
CA GLN A 133 -18.44 1.13 -4.73
C GLN A 133 -17.16 1.67 -4.09
N ILE A 134 -16.10 1.73 -4.87
CA ILE A 134 -14.80 2.24 -4.44
C ILE A 134 -14.51 3.53 -5.23
N ASN A 135 -13.96 4.52 -4.55
CA ASN A 135 -13.37 5.71 -5.15
C ASN A 135 -11.86 5.71 -4.94
N GLU A 136 -11.11 6.00 -5.99
CA GLU A 136 -9.68 6.29 -5.96
C GLU A 136 -9.51 7.79 -6.16
N HIS A 137 -8.82 8.45 -5.24
CA HIS A 137 -8.48 9.86 -5.33
C HIS A 137 -6.96 10.03 -5.24
N GLU A 138 -6.33 10.36 -6.36
CA GLU A 138 -4.91 10.72 -6.38
C GLU A 138 -4.76 12.22 -6.11
N HIS A 139 -3.95 12.55 -5.11
CA HIS A 139 -3.65 13.92 -4.72
C HIS A 139 -2.17 14.07 -4.39
N GLY A 140 -1.68 15.32 -4.40
CA GLY A 140 -0.27 15.63 -4.18
C GLY A 140 0.23 16.80 -5.00
N LEU A 141 1.52 16.79 -5.34
CA LEU A 141 2.21 17.88 -6.05
C LEU A 141 1.89 17.97 -7.56
N ALA A 142 0.92 17.21 -8.07
CA ALA A 142 0.50 17.32 -9.47
C ALA A 142 -0.45 18.49 -9.72
N ASN A 143 -0.39 18.99 -10.95
CA ASN A 143 -1.32 20.02 -11.46
C ASN A 143 -2.73 19.46 -11.75
N LYS A 144 -2.96 18.15 -11.59
CA LYS A 144 -4.24 17.48 -11.85
C LYS A 144 -4.43 16.31 -10.88
N GLU A 145 -5.53 16.34 -10.14
CA GLU A 145 -6.01 15.22 -9.35
C GLU A 145 -6.73 14.21 -10.25
N LEU A 146 -6.52 12.92 -9.98
CA LEU A 146 -7.25 11.84 -10.65
C LEU A 146 -8.33 11.31 -9.69
N ASN A 147 -9.57 11.27 -10.18
CA ASN A 147 -10.69 10.69 -9.45
C ASN A 147 -11.30 9.56 -10.27
N ILE A 148 -11.19 8.34 -9.77
CA ILE A 148 -11.77 7.13 -10.38
C ILE A 148 -12.83 6.58 -9.45
N SER A 149 -14.02 6.32 -9.97
CA SER A 149 -15.04 5.56 -9.24
C SER A 149 -15.35 4.26 -9.97
N GLY A 150 -15.44 3.16 -9.24
CA GLY A 150 -15.60 1.83 -9.79
C GLY A 150 -16.43 0.91 -8.89
N ASN A 151 -17.22 0.04 -9.51
CA ASN A 151 -17.82 -1.09 -8.81
C ASN A 151 -16.80 -2.23 -8.73
N PHE A 152 -16.62 -2.77 -7.55
CA PHE A 152 -15.78 -3.91 -7.24
C PHE A 152 -16.64 -5.08 -6.80
N GLN A 153 -16.41 -6.24 -7.39
CA GLN A 153 -17.11 -7.47 -7.06
C GLN A 153 -16.28 -8.29 -6.07
N LEU A 154 -16.92 -8.81 -5.03
CA LEU A 154 -16.33 -9.77 -4.11
C LEU A 154 -16.03 -11.06 -4.87
N LYS A 155 -14.75 -11.41 -4.97
CA LYS A 155 -14.27 -12.62 -5.65
C LYS A 155 -14.00 -13.76 -4.68
N GLU A 156 -13.44 -13.43 -3.52
CA GLU A 156 -13.08 -14.40 -2.49
C GLU A 156 -13.21 -13.79 -1.10
N GLU A 157 -13.75 -14.57 -0.16
CA GLU A 157 -13.82 -14.23 1.25
C GLU A 157 -13.44 -15.47 2.06
N THR A 158 -12.38 -15.34 2.86
CA THR A 158 -11.91 -16.38 3.78
C THR A 158 -11.74 -15.80 5.18
N LYS A 159 -11.41 -16.66 6.15
CA LYS A 159 -11.08 -16.20 7.51
C LYS A 159 -9.83 -15.29 7.57
N ASN A 160 -8.99 -15.30 6.54
CA ASN A 160 -7.68 -14.65 6.52
C ASN A 160 -7.61 -13.45 5.55
N HIS A 161 -8.35 -13.51 4.44
CA HIS A 161 -8.30 -12.47 3.41
C HIS A 161 -9.66 -12.28 2.71
N VAL A 162 -9.82 -11.12 2.08
CA VAL A 162 -10.95 -10.75 1.23
C VAL A 162 -10.40 -10.16 -0.06
N ILE A 163 -10.93 -10.57 -1.21
CA ILE A 163 -10.50 -10.12 -2.54
C ILE A 163 -11.68 -9.49 -3.28
N TYR A 164 -11.50 -8.24 -3.67
CA TYR A 164 -12.41 -7.47 -4.50
C TYR A 164 -11.75 -7.15 -5.84
N TYR A 165 -12.50 -7.24 -6.93
CA TYR A 165 -12.00 -6.94 -8.27
C TYR A 165 -12.92 -6.01 -9.06
N SER A 166 -12.35 -5.03 -9.75
CA SER A 166 -13.05 -4.19 -10.71
C SER A 166 -12.63 -4.50 -12.15
N ASN A 167 -13.57 -5.03 -12.94
CA ASN A 167 -13.32 -5.36 -14.34
C ASN A 167 -13.10 -4.11 -15.21
N LYS A 168 -13.80 -3.02 -14.91
CA LYS A 168 -13.73 -1.77 -15.69
C LYS A 168 -12.33 -1.16 -15.64
N HIS A 169 -11.72 -1.16 -14.46
CA HIS A 169 -10.45 -0.47 -14.19
C HIS A 169 -9.26 -1.43 -14.04
N LYS A 170 -9.49 -2.75 -14.09
CA LYS A 170 -8.47 -3.79 -13.90
C LYS A 170 -7.73 -3.59 -12.58
N ARG A 171 -8.50 -3.56 -11.49
CA ARG A 171 -8.03 -3.28 -10.13
C ARG A 171 -8.39 -4.42 -9.20
N THR A 172 -7.47 -4.80 -8.33
CA THR A 172 -7.75 -5.75 -7.25
C THR A 172 -7.44 -5.10 -5.91
N LEU A 173 -8.41 -5.10 -5.00
CA LEU A 173 -8.21 -4.76 -3.60
C LEU A 173 -8.19 -6.07 -2.81
N VAL A 174 -7.13 -6.24 -2.01
CA VAL A 174 -7.01 -7.37 -1.08
C VAL A 174 -6.95 -6.82 0.33
N LEU A 175 -7.81 -7.32 1.21
CA LEU A 175 -7.79 -7.01 2.64
C LEU A 175 -7.37 -8.27 3.41
N PHE A 176 -6.57 -8.11 4.45
CA PHE A 176 -6.19 -9.19 5.36
C PHE A 176 -6.68 -8.93 6.77
N ARG A 177 -6.99 -10.01 7.48
CA ARG A 177 -7.37 -9.96 8.89
C ARG A 177 -6.24 -9.48 9.80
N SER A 178 -4.99 -9.75 9.40
CA SER A 178 -3.80 -9.50 10.22
C SER A 178 -2.64 -9.04 9.35
N TYR A 179 -1.90 -8.06 9.86
CA TYR A 179 -0.67 -7.60 9.22
C TYR A 179 0.51 -8.53 9.50
N LYS A 180 0.45 -9.39 10.53
CA LYS A 180 1.60 -10.19 10.99
C LYS A 180 2.16 -11.14 9.93
N GLU A 181 1.31 -11.65 9.04
CA GLU A 181 1.73 -12.60 7.99
C GLU A 181 2.21 -11.90 6.72
N ASN A 182 1.65 -10.73 6.39
CA ASN A 182 1.82 -10.07 5.08
C ASN A 182 2.55 -8.71 5.18
N GLY A 183 2.86 -8.26 6.39
CA GLY A 183 3.40 -6.93 6.67
C GLY A 183 2.41 -5.77 6.49
N THR A 184 1.17 -6.04 6.08
CA THR A 184 0.09 -5.07 5.87
C THR A 184 -1.27 -5.74 6.00
N THR A 185 -2.31 -4.95 6.25
CA THR A 185 -3.70 -5.42 6.16
C THR A 185 -4.39 -5.10 4.84
N ALA A 186 -3.72 -4.40 3.91
CA ALA A 186 -4.24 -4.23 2.56
C ALA A 186 -3.15 -4.22 1.49
N PHE A 187 -3.47 -4.82 0.34
CA PHE A 187 -2.76 -4.60 -0.92
C PHE A 187 -3.72 -4.05 -1.98
N TYR A 188 -3.17 -3.23 -2.85
CA TYR A 188 -3.83 -2.79 -4.07
C TYR A 188 -3.03 -3.20 -5.29
N PHE A 189 -3.71 -3.66 -6.33
CA PHE A 189 -3.10 -4.08 -7.59
C PHE A 189 -3.75 -3.32 -8.74
N THR A 190 -2.94 -2.82 -9.66
CA THR A 190 -3.40 -2.07 -10.83
C THR A 190 -2.98 -2.75 -12.12
N GLY A 191 -3.86 -2.73 -13.14
CA GLY A 191 -3.56 -3.27 -14.46
C GLY A 191 -3.51 -4.80 -14.50
N VAL A 192 -4.18 -5.46 -13.56
CA VAL A 192 -4.26 -6.93 -13.48
C VAL A 192 -5.61 -7.43 -13.99
N GLU A 193 -5.62 -8.53 -14.73
CA GLU A 193 -6.86 -9.14 -15.23
C GLU A 193 -7.61 -9.89 -14.11
N ASP A 194 -8.89 -10.18 -14.33
CA ASP A 194 -9.71 -10.96 -13.41
C ASP A 194 -9.05 -12.32 -13.12
N TYR A 195 -9.18 -12.82 -11.89
CA TYR A 195 -8.55 -14.05 -11.38
C TYR A 195 -7.01 -14.10 -11.40
N THR A 196 -6.31 -13.06 -11.87
CA THR A 196 -4.84 -12.98 -11.78
C THR A 196 -4.38 -13.04 -10.32
N ILE A 197 -5.14 -12.40 -9.42
CA ILE A 197 -4.93 -12.46 -7.97
C ILE A 197 -6.08 -13.27 -7.35
N ASN A 198 -5.75 -14.35 -6.65
CA ASN A 198 -6.71 -15.22 -5.96
C ASN A 198 -6.05 -15.91 -4.75
N GLY A 199 -6.82 -16.58 -3.90
CA GLY A 199 -6.31 -17.20 -2.67
C GLY A 199 -5.23 -18.26 -2.88
N GLN A 200 -5.10 -18.85 -4.08
CA GLN A 200 -4.07 -19.85 -4.38
C GLN A 200 -2.69 -19.22 -4.61
N ASN A 201 -2.64 -18.00 -5.18
CA ASN A 201 -1.38 -17.36 -5.55
C ASN A 201 -1.07 -16.06 -4.77
N LEU A 202 -2.04 -15.50 -4.05
CA LEU A 202 -1.93 -14.24 -3.33
C LEU A 202 -0.68 -14.16 -2.44
N TYR A 203 -0.45 -15.20 -1.62
CA TYR A 203 0.67 -15.23 -0.68
C TYR A 203 2.02 -15.39 -1.37
N THR A 204 2.08 -16.07 -2.52
CA THR A 204 3.30 -16.19 -3.33
C THR A 204 3.62 -14.86 -3.98
N ILE A 205 2.65 -14.24 -4.67
CA ILE A 205 2.82 -12.93 -5.33
C ILE A 205 3.32 -11.87 -4.34
N THR A 206 2.76 -11.84 -3.14
CA THR A 206 3.09 -10.82 -2.13
C THR A 206 4.43 -11.03 -1.43
N LYS A 207 5.00 -12.24 -1.50
CA LYS A 207 6.32 -12.58 -0.96
C LYS A 207 7.44 -12.52 -1.99
N GLU A 208 7.13 -12.83 -3.24
CA GLU A 208 8.12 -13.07 -4.29
C GLU A 208 8.15 -11.97 -5.36
N TYR A 209 7.36 -10.90 -5.21
CA TYR A 209 7.44 -9.76 -6.13
C TYR A 209 8.85 -9.15 -6.15
N ASN A 210 9.24 -8.66 -7.33
CA ASN A 210 10.54 -8.05 -7.57
C ASN A 210 10.35 -6.63 -8.12
N ASP A 211 10.83 -5.65 -7.37
CA ASP A 211 10.70 -4.22 -7.67
C ASP A 211 11.46 -3.83 -8.94
N GLU A 212 12.51 -4.57 -9.29
CA GLU A 212 13.36 -4.34 -10.47
C GLU A 212 12.77 -4.98 -11.74
N ASP A 213 11.89 -5.98 -11.60
CA ASP A 213 11.26 -6.64 -12.73
C ASP A 213 9.98 -5.91 -13.15
N LYS A 214 10.01 -5.30 -14.33
CA LYS A 214 8.87 -4.58 -14.91
C LYS A 214 7.64 -5.47 -15.11
N ASN A 215 7.84 -6.77 -15.31
CA ASN A 215 6.77 -7.75 -15.49
C ASN A 215 6.22 -8.28 -14.16
N SER A 216 6.88 -7.97 -13.04
CA SER A 216 6.39 -8.38 -11.73
C SER A 216 5.07 -7.69 -11.40
N ILE A 217 4.16 -8.45 -10.81
CA ILE A 217 2.89 -7.92 -10.31
C ILE A 217 3.17 -7.24 -8.98
N TYR A 218 3.21 -5.91 -9.01
CA TYR A 218 3.56 -5.10 -7.85
C TYR A 218 2.38 -4.95 -6.88
N PRO A 219 2.51 -5.37 -5.61
CA PRO A 219 1.48 -5.21 -4.59
C PRO A 219 1.63 -3.86 -3.88
N PHE A 220 0.89 -2.85 -4.30
CA PHE A 220 0.94 -1.53 -3.66
C PHE A 220 0.46 -1.62 -2.22
N ARG A 221 1.16 -0.91 -1.32
CA ARG A 221 0.95 -0.95 0.13
C ARG A 221 0.53 0.42 0.65
N SER A 222 -0.23 0.40 1.74
CA SER A 222 -0.52 1.58 2.54
C SER A 222 0.50 1.70 3.67
N TRP A 223 1.18 2.84 3.78
CA TRP A 223 2.16 3.08 4.85
C TRP A 223 1.51 3.03 6.25
N VAL A 224 0.30 3.59 6.38
CA VAL A 224 -0.47 3.55 7.63
C VAL A 224 -0.76 2.12 8.07
N LEU A 225 -0.88 1.18 7.12
CA LEU A 225 -1.17 -0.23 7.41
C LEU A 225 0.08 -1.12 7.53
N THR A 226 1.28 -0.59 7.30
CA THR A 226 2.55 -1.34 7.42
C THR A 226 3.39 -0.95 8.64
N THR A 227 3.17 0.23 9.22
CA THR A 227 3.97 0.70 10.36
C THR A 227 3.71 -0.12 11.63
N ASN A 228 4.76 -0.43 12.38
CA ASN A 228 4.68 -1.03 13.72
C ASN A 228 4.82 0.00 14.84
N ASP A 229 4.87 1.29 14.49
CA ASP A 229 4.85 2.38 15.44
C ASP A 229 3.39 2.79 15.70
N TYR A 230 2.89 2.41 16.87
CA TYR A 230 1.53 2.70 17.29
C TYR A 230 1.39 4.06 17.98
N GLU A 231 2.49 4.74 18.32
CA GLU A 231 2.44 6.05 18.96
C GLU A 231 1.68 7.06 18.09
N ILE A 232 1.80 6.95 16.75
CA ILE A 232 1.14 7.83 15.79
C ILE A 232 -0.40 7.76 15.84
N PHE A 233 -0.96 6.72 16.47
CA PHE A 233 -2.41 6.52 16.61
C PHE A 233 -2.93 6.86 18.01
N LEU A 234 -2.07 7.40 18.89
CA LEU A 234 -2.47 7.99 20.17
C LEU A 234 -3.04 9.39 19.90
N GLN A 235 -4.31 9.45 19.51
CA GLN A 235 -5.09 10.69 19.37
C GLN A 235 -6.41 10.57 20.11
#